data_AF-A0A2V7ZJE2-F1
#
_entry.id   AF-A0A2V7ZJE2-F1
#
_cell.length_a   1.000
_cell.length_b   1.000
_cell.length_c   1.000
_cell.angle_alpha   90.00
_cell.angle_beta   90.00
_cell.angle_gamma   90.00
#
_symmetry.space_group_name_H-M   'P 1'
#
loop_
_entity.id
_entity.type
_entity.pdbx_description
1 polymer ?
#
loop_
_entity_poly.entity_id
_entity_poly.type
_entity_poly.pdbx_seq_one_letter_code
_entity_poly.pdbx_strand_id
1 'polypeptide(L)'
;AARSGALFPINPIVAPYLKLFPAANAGDASAAQGIGIFTYEKNQPTRENFYQGRFDYTFSDTDSVFARYTYDGADQSVTAGFPDYGTDSVSRNQFFTTEYKRIFSPAILNTARFSHSRLRFEQLPAFLSAPDLSFIAGQDLMGVISINGFTSIGGTTTNPSTNNSFYWTFSDDLSYVKGRHLLKVGALAEHLRTNKLTA
;
A
#
# COMPACT_ATOMS: atom_id res chain seq x y z
N ALA A 1 17.71 3.47 -27.47
CA ALA A 1 17.60 3.54 -28.94
C ALA A 1 18.93 3.13 -29.59
N ALA A 2 18.95 2.10 -30.44
CA ALA A 2 20.14 1.69 -31.17
C ALA A 2 20.41 2.68 -32.32
N ARG A 3 21.69 3.04 -32.54
CA ARG A 3 22.09 3.93 -33.64
C ARG A 3 21.79 3.27 -34.99
N SER A 4 21.29 4.05 -35.94
CA SER A 4 21.23 3.64 -37.35
C SER A 4 22.63 3.28 -37.83
N GLY A 5 22.83 2.00 -38.22
CA GLY A 5 24.09 1.51 -38.78
C GLY A 5 24.85 0.46 -37.96
N ALA A 6 24.34 0.01 -36.81
CA ALA A 6 24.97 -1.07 -36.04
C ALA A 6 24.07 -2.32 -35.94
N LEU A 7 24.55 -3.42 -36.54
CA LEU A 7 24.25 -4.83 -36.27
C LEU A 7 22.92 -5.41 -36.81
N PHE A 8 23.00 -6.04 -38.01
CA PHE A 8 22.05 -7.02 -38.59
C PHE A 8 20.57 -6.59 -38.74
N PRO A 9 19.77 -7.26 -39.58
CA PRO A 9 18.32 -7.01 -39.63
C PRO A 9 17.70 -7.31 -38.26
N ILE A 10 17.01 -6.34 -37.66
CA ILE A 10 16.23 -6.55 -36.45
C ILE A 10 15.07 -7.48 -36.79
N ASN A 11 14.88 -8.55 -36.03
CA ASN A 11 13.74 -9.45 -36.19
C ASN A 11 12.42 -8.64 -36.03
N PRO A 12 11.47 -8.71 -36.98
CA PRO A 12 10.20 -7.99 -36.90
C PRO A 12 9.40 -8.23 -35.60
N ILE A 13 9.56 -9.39 -34.96
CA ILE A 13 8.90 -9.73 -33.70
C ILE A 13 9.47 -8.93 -32.51
N VAL A 14 10.76 -8.58 -32.57
CA VAL A 14 11.46 -7.85 -31.50
C VAL A 14 11.33 -6.33 -31.65
N ALA A 15 11.09 -5.86 -32.89
CA ALA A 15 10.99 -4.44 -33.19
C ALA A 15 9.94 -3.67 -32.34
N PRO A 16 8.73 -4.22 -32.06
CA PRO A 16 7.76 -3.58 -31.17
C PRO A 16 8.29 -3.37 -29.74
N TYR A 17 9.00 -4.35 -29.17
CA TYR A 17 9.58 -4.25 -27.83
C TYR A 17 10.68 -3.19 -27.75
N LEU A 18 11.51 -3.07 -28.80
CA LEU A 18 12.56 -2.05 -28.84
C LEU A 18 12.00 -0.62 -28.92
N LYS A 19 10.83 -0.42 -29.53
CA LYS A 19 10.14 0.88 -29.60
C LYS A 19 9.64 1.38 -28.25
N LEU A 20 9.50 0.48 -27.27
CA LEU A 20 9.10 0.86 -25.92
C LEU A 20 10.22 1.62 -25.19
N PHE A 21 11.49 1.42 -25.55
CA PHE A 21 12.59 2.19 -24.99
C PHE A 21 12.58 3.61 -25.54
N PRO A 22 12.57 4.65 -24.68
CA PRO A 22 12.61 6.02 -25.16
C PRO A 22 13.93 6.32 -25.90
N ALA A 23 13.86 7.32 -26.76
CA ALA A 23 15.04 7.88 -27.39
C ALA A 23 15.92 8.56 -26.32
N ALA A 24 17.23 8.36 -26.42
CA ALA A 24 18.18 8.97 -25.50
C ALA A 24 18.16 10.51 -25.63
N ASN A 25 18.26 11.21 -24.50
CA ASN A 25 18.20 12.66 -24.42
C ASN A 25 19.37 13.29 -23.63
N ALA A 26 20.26 12.47 -23.05
CA ALA A 26 21.34 12.92 -22.17
C ALA A 26 22.72 12.40 -22.60
N GLY A 27 22.92 12.21 -23.91
CA GLY A 27 24.17 11.73 -24.49
C GLY A 27 24.31 10.20 -24.46
N ASP A 28 25.53 9.70 -24.57
CA ASP A 28 25.84 8.27 -24.60
C ASP A 28 26.43 7.78 -23.28
N ALA A 29 25.97 6.63 -22.80
CA ALA A 29 26.57 5.95 -21.64
C ALA A 29 27.89 5.28 -22.05
N SER A 30 27.96 4.83 -23.30
CA SER A 30 29.17 4.34 -23.94
C SER A 30 29.04 4.46 -25.45
N ALA A 31 29.84 5.34 -26.05
CA ALA A 31 29.88 5.52 -27.51
C ALA A 31 30.32 4.24 -28.25
N ALA A 32 31.10 3.36 -27.58
CA ALA A 32 31.58 2.09 -28.14
C ALA A 32 30.51 0.99 -28.17
N GLN A 33 29.48 1.08 -27.31
CA GLN A 33 28.41 0.07 -27.20
C GLN A 33 27.08 0.54 -27.82
N GLY A 34 26.99 1.79 -28.28
CA GLY A 34 25.76 2.35 -28.86
C GLY A 34 24.62 2.51 -27.85
N ILE A 35 24.93 2.64 -26.56
CA ILE A 35 23.95 2.80 -25.47
C ILE A 35 23.82 4.28 -25.14
N GLY A 36 22.62 4.81 -25.34
CA GLY A 36 22.26 6.19 -24.99
C GLY A 36 21.73 6.33 -23.57
N ILE A 37 22.00 7.47 -22.92
CA ILE A 37 21.44 7.84 -21.62
C ILE A 37 20.09 8.51 -21.83
N PHE A 38 19.12 8.05 -21.06
CA PHE A 38 17.83 8.72 -20.91
C PHE A 38 17.68 9.24 -19.49
N THR A 39 17.35 10.52 -19.35
CA THR A 39 17.01 11.13 -18.07
C THR A 39 15.64 11.77 -18.16
N TYR A 40 14.88 11.70 -17.07
CA TYR A 40 13.61 12.37 -16.94
C TYR A 40 13.39 12.75 -15.48
N GLU A 41 12.56 13.75 -15.24
CA GLU A 41 12.18 14.11 -13.89
C GLU A 41 11.22 13.06 -13.34
N LYS A 42 11.63 12.38 -12.26
CA LYS A 42 10.78 11.42 -11.57
C LYS A 42 9.80 12.17 -10.67
N ASN A 43 8.57 12.34 -11.15
CA ASN A 43 7.50 12.92 -10.35
C ASN A 43 6.78 11.81 -9.56
N GLN A 44 6.58 12.03 -8.25
CA GLN A 44 5.88 11.11 -7.35
C GLN A 44 4.78 11.85 -6.58
N PRO A 45 3.74 12.37 -7.27
CA PRO A 45 2.68 13.11 -6.61
C PRO A 45 2.04 12.21 -5.55
N THR A 46 2.02 12.71 -4.32
CA THR A 46 1.46 12.02 -3.16
C THR A 46 0.43 12.93 -2.52
N ARG A 47 -0.79 12.43 -2.36
CA ARG A 47 -1.86 13.13 -1.64
C ARG A 47 -2.30 12.26 -0.48
N GLU A 48 -2.24 12.81 0.73
CA GLU A 48 -2.71 12.16 1.94
C GLU A 48 -3.86 12.97 2.54
N ASN A 49 -4.90 12.27 3.02
CA ASN A 49 -5.99 12.87 3.76
C ASN A 49 -6.08 12.15 5.11
N PHE A 50 -5.91 12.92 6.17
CA PHE A 50 -5.96 12.43 7.54
C PHE A 50 -7.10 13.11 8.29
N TYR A 51 -7.93 12.31 8.97
CA TYR A 51 -9.00 12.81 9.83
C TYR A 51 -8.99 12.04 11.14
N GLN A 52 -9.14 12.74 12.26
CA GLN A 52 -9.30 12.11 13.56
C GLN A 52 -10.40 12.81 14.35
N GLY A 53 -11.31 12.00 14.88
CA GLY A 53 -12.35 12.42 15.81
C GLY A 53 -12.16 11.72 17.14
N ARG A 54 -12.38 12.48 18.23
CA ARG A 54 -12.36 11.97 19.60
C ARG A 54 -13.61 12.44 20.34
N PHE A 55 -14.21 11.53 21.08
CA PHE A 55 -15.35 11.77 21.94
C PHE A 55 -15.06 11.18 23.32
N ASP A 56 -15.18 11.99 24.36
CA ASP A 56 -15.07 11.58 25.75
C ASP A 56 -16.29 12.13 26.47
N TYR A 57 -16.99 11.26 27.20
CA TYR A 57 -18.18 11.68 27.92
C TYR A 57 -18.37 10.88 29.20
N THR A 58 -18.70 11.59 30.27
CA THR A 58 -19.06 11.02 31.57
C THR A 58 -20.56 11.15 31.71
N PHE A 59 -21.28 10.03 31.67
CA PHE A 59 -22.74 10.00 31.79
C PHE A 59 -23.18 10.24 33.23
N SER A 60 -22.38 9.78 34.19
CA SER A 60 -22.64 9.86 35.63
C SER A 60 -21.33 9.70 36.41
N ASP A 61 -21.38 9.79 37.73
CA ASP A 61 -20.22 9.52 38.59
C ASP A 61 -19.71 8.07 38.47
N THR A 62 -20.49 7.17 37.86
CA THR A 62 -20.14 5.74 37.72
C THR A 62 -19.83 5.32 36.29
N ASP A 63 -20.29 6.05 35.28
CA ASP A 63 -20.27 5.61 33.88
C ASP A 63 -19.59 6.65 32.98
N SER A 64 -18.60 6.20 32.21
CA SER A 64 -17.95 7.03 31.19
C SER A 64 -17.63 6.25 29.92
N VAL A 65 -17.60 6.96 28.79
CA VAL A 65 -17.26 6.40 27.49
C VAL A 65 -16.20 7.26 26.81
N PHE A 66 -15.34 6.59 26.07
CA PHE A 66 -14.39 7.17 25.15
C PHE A 66 -14.57 6.51 23.79
N ALA A 67 -14.55 7.29 22.73
CA ALA A 67 -14.47 6.80 21.37
C ALA A 67 -13.47 7.62 20.56
N ARG A 68 -12.75 6.95 19.66
CA ARG A 68 -11.83 7.57 18.71
C ARG A 68 -11.98 6.89 17.37
N TYR A 69 -12.07 7.71 16.33
CA TYR A 69 -12.01 7.27 14.94
C TYR A 69 -10.89 8.00 14.22
N THR A 70 -10.08 7.27 13.48
CA THR A 70 -9.03 7.80 12.62
C THR A 70 -9.20 7.26 11.21
N TYR A 71 -9.18 8.14 10.23
CA TYR A 71 -9.03 7.82 8.83
C TYR A 71 -7.68 8.32 8.34
N ASP A 72 -6.96 7.47 7.64
CA ASP A 72 -5.69 7.78 6.98
C ASP A 72 -5.73 7.17 5.58
N GLY A 73 -5.76 8.01 4.56
CA GLY A 73 -5.78 7.56 3.18
C GLY A 73 -4.84 8.36 2.31
N ALA A 74 -3.99 7.64 1.57
CA ALA A 74 -3.05 8.21 0.63
C ALA A 74 -3.28 7.67 -0.78
N ASP A 75 -3.05 8.54 -1.76
CA ASP A 75 -2.92 8.21 -3.18
C ASP A 75 -1.52 8.64 -3.62
N GLN A 76 -0.79 7.72 -4.23
CA GLN A 76 0.55 7.98 -4.74
C GLN A 76 0.71 7.38 -6.13
N SER A 77 1.17 8.18 -7.09
CA SER A 77 1.58 7.68 -8.40
C SER A 77 3.10 7.71 -8.50
N VAL A 78 3.72 6.59 -8.84
CA VAL A 78 5.17 6.47 -8.97
C VAL A 78 5.52 6.00 -10.36
N THR A 79 6.30 6.79 -11.10
CA THR A 79 6.91 6.34 -12.35
C THR A 79 8.07 5.37 -12.07
N ALA A 80 8.28 4.42 -12.98
CA ALA A 80 9.25 3.34 -12.89
C ALA A 80 10.55 3.70 -13.62
N GLY A 81 11.15 2.79 -14.38
CA GLY A 81 12.39 3.04 -15.11
C GLY A 81 12.26 4.13 -16.20
N PHE A 82 11.07 4.28 -16.77
CA PHE A 82 10.75 5.24 -17.82
C PHE A 82 9.38 5.90 -17.54
N PRO A 83 9.09 7.10 -18.08
CA PRO A 83 7.88 7.86 -17.76
C PRO A 83 6.57 7.16 -18.15
N ASP A 84 6.59 6.29 -19.16
CA ASP A 84 5.41 5.55 -19.62
C ASP A 84 5.04 4.37 -18.72
N TYR A 85 5.90 4.03 -17.75
CA TYR A 85 5.69 2.94 -16.81
C TYR A 85 5.53 3.47 -15.41
N GLY A 86 4.45 3.07 -14.73
CA GLY A 86 4.20 3.52 -13.37
C GLY A 86 3.39 2.55 -12.54
N THR A 87 3.20 2.93 -11.28
CA THR A 87 2.38 2.25 -10.29
C THR A 87 1.58 3.27 -9.51
N ASP A 88 0.27 3.08 -9.46
CA ASP A 88 -0.61 3.80 -8.56
C ASP A 88 -0.78 3.00 -7.28
N SER A 89 -0.41 3.58 -6.16
CA SER A 89 -0.57 3.02 -4.82
C SER A 89 -1.67 3.76 -4.08
N VAL A 90 -2.62 3.01 -3.53
CA VAL A 90 -3.80 3.53 -2.83
C VAL A 90 -3.85 2.91 -1.43
N SER A 91 -3.83 3.74 -0.40
CA SER A 91 -4.07 3.33 0.99
C SER A 91 -5.38 3.91 1.52
N ARG A 92 -6.14 3.13 2.30
CA ARG A 92 -7.40 3.58 2.94
C ARG A 92 -7.56 2.92 4.31
N ASN A 93 -6.75 3.38 5.26
CA ASN A 93 -6.74 2.88 6.63
C ASN A 93 -7.82 3.55 7.48
N GLN A 94 -8.51 2.74 8.27
CA GLN A 94 -9.55 3.18 9.20
C GLN A 94 -9.35 2.49 10.54
N PHE A 95 -9.39 3.26 11.61
CA PHE A 95 -9.22 2.77 12.97
C PHE A 95 -10.35 3.31 13.83
N PHE A 96 -11.04 2.42 14.50
CA PHE A 96 -12.07 2.75 15.48
C PHE A 96 -11.69 2.11 16.81
N THR A 97 -11.77 2.88 17.90
CA THR A 97 -11.63 2.37 19.26
C THR A 97 -12.73 2.97 20.11
N THR A 98 -13.39 2.15 20.91
CA THR A 98 -14.32 2.60 21.94
C THR A 98 -13.98 1.91 23.26
N GLU A 99 -14.13 2.64 24.35
CA GLU A 99 -13.92 2.18 25.70
C GLU A 99 -15.08 2.64 26.57
N TYR A 100 -15.62 1.74 27.37
CA TYR A 100 -16.65 2.04 28.35
C TYR A 100 -16.14 1.63 29.72
N LYS A 101 -16.28 2.53 30.69
CA LYS A 101 -15.90 2.30 32.09
C LYS A 101 -17.13 2.37 32.96
N ARG A 102 -17.22 1.42 33.87
CA ARG A 102 -18.26 1.36 34.89
C ARG A 102 -17.68 1.09 36.27
N ILE A 103 -17.96 1.99 37.19
CA ILE A 103 -17.73 1.81 38.62
C ILE A 103 -18.95 1.07 39.19
N PHE A 104 -18.82 -0.22 39.46
CA PHE A 104 -19.90 -1.01 40.08
C PHE A 104 -20.03 -0.72 41.58
N SER A 105 -18.91 -0.37 42.22
CA SER A 105 -18.84 0.10 43.61
C SER A 105 -17.53 0.88 43.80
N PRO A 106 -17.31 1.61 44.90
CA PRO A 106 -16.02 2.27 45.17
C PRO A 106 -14.81 1.31 45.16
N ALA A 107 -15.07 0.00 45.27
CA ALA A 107 -14.08 -1.05 45.24
C ALA A 107 -13.93 -1.74 43.88
N ILE A 108 -14.88 -1.60 42.94
CA ILE A 108 -14.94 -2.39 41.70
C ILE A 108 -15.06 -1.47 40.48
N LEU A 109 -14.06 -1.51 39.60
CA LEU A 109 -14.07 -0.83 38.31
C LEU A 109 -13.92 -1.87 37.19
N ASN A 110 -14.83 -1.83 36.23
CA ASN A 110 -14.75 -2.58 34.97
C ASN A 110 -14.46 -1.61 33.81
N THR A 111 -13.64 -2.08 32.86
CA THR A 111 -13.31 -1.38 31.63
C THR A 111 -13.45 -2.34 30.46
N ALA A 112 -14.44 -2.10 29.60
CA ALA A 112 -14.62 -2.84 28.36
C ALA A 112 -14.10 -1.98 27.20
N ARG A 113 -13.30 -2.56 26.30
CA ARG A 113 -12.76 -1.89 25.12
C ARG A 113 -12.99 -2.72 23.88
N PHE A 114 -13.41 -2.06 22.82
CA PHE A 114 -13.48 -2.65 21.48
C PHE A 114 -12.65 -1.80 20.52
N SER A 115 -11.84 -2.44 19.68
CA SER A 115 -11.15 -1.77 18.57
C SER A 115 -11.36 -2.52 17.26
N HIS A 116 -11.48 -1.76 16.18
CA HIS A 116 -11.56 -2.29 14.83
C HIS A 116 -10.62 -1.52 13.92
N SER A 117 -9.80 -2.25 13.18
CA SER A 117 -8.86 -1.72 12.19
C SER A 117 -9.17 -2.32 10.83
N ARG A 118 -9.34 -1.46 9.84
CA ARG A 118 -9.42 -1.82 8.42
C ARG A 118 -8.23 -1.21 7.72
N LEU A 119 -7.33 -2.06 7.25
CA LEU A 119 -6.17 -1.69 6.46
C LEU A 119 -6.45 -2.06 5.01
N ARG A 120 -6.31 -1.10 4.10
CA ARG A 120 -6.44 -1.33 2.66
C ARG A 120 -5.22 -0.75 1.99
N PHE A 121 -4.53 -1.59 1.24
CA PHE A 121 -3.40 -1.18 0.41
C PHE A 121 -3.50 -1.88 -0.93
N GLU A 122 -3.49 -1.10 -2.01
CA GLU A 122 -3.60 -1.60 -3.37
C GLU A 122 -2.54 -0.94 -4.23
N GLN A 123 -1.92 -1.73 -5.10
CA GLN A 123 -1.00 -1.25 -6.10
C GLN A 123 -1.49 -1.68 -7.47
N LEU A 124 -1.74 -0.71 -8.34
CA LEU A 124 -2.29 -0.90 -9.66
C LEU A 124 -1.25 -0.49 -10.72
N PRO A 125 -1.17 -1.24 -11.82
CA PRO A 125 -0.40 -0.82 -13.00
C PRO A 125 -0.86 0.55 -13.51
N ALA A 126 0.07 1.50 -13.67
CA ALA A 126 -0.21 2.82 -14.25
C ALA A 126 0.61 2.99 -15.54
N PHE A 127 0.31 2.17 -16.54
CA PHE A 127 0.95 2.19 -17.86
C PHE A 127 0.02 1.65 -18.94
N LEU A 128 0.35 1.91 -20.20
CA LEU A 128 -0.48 1.52 -21.34
C LEU A 128 -0.65 -0.01 -21.42
N SER A 129 -1.90 -0.44 -21.63
CA SER A 129 -2.19 -1.82 -21.99
C SER A 129 -1.56 -2.12 -23.35
N ALA A 130 -0.86 -3.25 -23.43
CA ALA A 130 -0.20 -3.73 -24.64
C ALA A 130 -0.43 -5.25 -24.77
N PRO A 131 -1.67 -5.69 -25.04
CA PRO A 131 -2.02 -7.12 -25.05
C PRO A 131 -1.23 -7.88 -26.13
N ASP A 132 -1.01 -7.23 -27.28
CA ASP A 132 -0.21 -7.75 -28.40
C ASP A 132 1.25 -8.01 -28.04
N LEU A 133 1.76 -7.38 -26.96
CA LEU A 133 3.13 -7.55 -26.46
C LEU A 133 3.19 -8.40 -25.19
N SER A 134 2.05 -8.92 -24.72
CA SER A 134 2.04 -9.73 -23.50
C SER A 134 2.81 -11.03 -23.67
N PHE A 135 3.49 -11.45 -22.60
CA PHE A 135 4.23 -12.71 -22.58
C PHE A 135 3.32 -13.91 -22.38
N ILE A 136 2.10 -13.69 -21.90
CA ILE A 136 1.11 -14.72 -21.62
C ILE A 136 -0.17 -14.34 -22.35
N ALA A 137 -0.69 -15.25 -23.17
CA ALA A 137 -1.94 -15.03 -23.87
C ALA A 137 -3.10 -14.75 -22.89
N GLY A 138 -3.91 -13.74 -23.21
CA GLY A 138 -5.05 -13.33 -22.37
C GLY A 138 -4.70 -12.35 -21.24
N GLN A 139 -3.47 -11.83 -21.20
CA GLN A 139 -3.07 -10.75 -20.29
C GLN A 139 -3.06 -9.40 -21.03
N ASP A 140 -3.59 -8.37 -20.39
CA ASP A 140 -3.70 -7.02 -20.96
C ASP A 140 -2.40 -6.21 -20.84
N LEU A 141 -1.47 -6.66 -20.01
CA LEU A 141 -0.22 -5.97 -19.71
C LEU A 141 0.97 -6.78 -20.20
N MET A 142 1.99 -6.07 -20.68
CA MET A 142 3.30 -6.64 -20.93
C MET A 142 4.00 -6.94 -19.59
N GLY A 143 4.73 -8.05 -19.51
CA GLY A 143 5.61 -8.33 -18.38
C GLY A 143 6.83 -7.40 -18.34
N VAL A 144 7.76 -7.70 -17.43
CA VAL A 144 8.99 -6.91 -17.28
C VAL A 144 10.12 -7.52 -18.09
N ILE A 145 10.77 -6.72 -18.94
CA ILE A 145 12.02 -7.09 -19.61
C ILE A 145 13.16 -6.44 -18.83
N SER A 146 14.04 -7.27 -18.28
CA SER A 146 15.26 -6.84 -17.61
C SER A 146 16.47 -7.37 -18.37
N ILE A 147 17.33 -6.46 -18.82
CA ILE A 147 18.58 -6.78 -19.52
C ILE A 147 19.71 -6.22 -18.66
N ASN A 148 20.72 -7.03 -18.37
CA ASN A 148 21.85 -6.59 -17.56
C ASN A 148 22.54 -5.36 -18.19
N GLY A 149 22.79 -4.32 -17.39
CA GLY A 149 23.35 -3.06 -17.86
C GLY A 149 22.34 -2.08 -18.47
N PHE A 150 21.06 -2.43 -18.54
CA PHE A 150 19.98 -1.55 -19.01
C PHE A 150 18.93 -1.33 -17.91
N THR A 151 18.24 -0.19 -17.98
CA THR A 151 17.03 0.04 -17.18
C THR A 151 15.94 -0.91 -17.67
N SER A 152 15.24 -1.57 -16.75
CA SER A 152 14.15 -2.48 -17.08
C SER A 152 12.97 -1.75 -17.71
N ILE A 153 12.26 -2.45 -18.60
CA ILE A 153 11.06 -1.94 -19.25
C ILE A 153 9.85 -2.81 -18.93
N GLY A 154 8.67 -2.20 -18.84
CA GLY A 154 7.48 -2.82 -18.29
C GLY A 154 7.09 -2.23 -16.94
N GLY A 155 5.98 -2.72 -16.39
CA GLY A 155 5.50 -2.34 -15.07
C GLY A 155 6.39 -2.83 -13.93
N THR A 156 5.85 -2.79 -12.72
CA THR A 156 6.43 -3.49 -11.57
C THR A 156 6.02 -4.96 -11.59
N THR A 157 6.90 -5.86 -11.14
CA THR A 157 6.64 -7.31 -11.12
C THR A 157 5.60 -7.74 -10.10
N THR A 158 5.12 -6.83 -9.25
CA THR A 158 4.24 -7.12 -8.12
C THR A 158 2.83 -6.59 -8.31
N ASN A 159 2.50 -6.00 -9.46
CA ASN A 159 1.21 -5.37 -9.71
C ASN A 159 0.39 -6.14 -10.77
N PRO A 160 -0.94 -6.20 -10.65
CA PRO A 160 -1.75 -5.68 -9.54
C PRO A 160 -1.56 -6.49 -8.24
N SER A 161 -1.53 -5.79 -7.11
CA SER A 161 -1.48 -6.40 -5.78
C SER A 161 -2.43 -5.69 -4.83
N THR A 162 -3.13 -6.47 -4.02
CA THR A 162 -3.98 -5.96 -2.95
C THR A 162 -3.66 -6.65 -1.64
N ASN A 163 -3.66 -5.89 -0.55
CA ASN A 163 -3.50 -6.40 0.80
C ASN A 163 -4.50 -5.68 1.71
N ASN A 164 -5.64 -6.32 1.91
CA ASN A 164 -6.76 -5.77 2.65
C ASN A 164 -6.96 -6.60 3.92
N SER A 165 -6.69 -6.00 5.07
CA SER A 165 -6.76 -6.66 6.38
C SER A 165 -7.84 -6.04 7.25
N PHE A 166 -8.62 -6.90 7.89
CA PHE A 166 -9.66 -6.55 8.83
C PHE A 166 -9.29 -7.17 10.17
N TYR A 167 -9.12 -6.34 11.18
CA TYR A 167 -8.72 -6.76 12.52
C TYR A 167 -9.68 -6.17 13.53
N TRP A 168 -10.09 -6.96 14.52
CA TRP A 168 -10.81 -6.43 15.67
C TRP A 168 -10.31 -7.06 16.96
N THR A 169 -10.38 -6.27 18.02
CA THR A 169 -10.09 -6.71 19.38
C THR A 169 -11.22 -6.32 20.30
N PHE A 170 -11.49 -7.19 21.26
CA PHE A 170 -12.35 -6.92 22.39
C PHE A 170 -11.59 -7.28 23.66
N SER A 171 -11.56 -6.38 24.64
CA SER A 171 -11.01 -6.65 25.96
C SER A 171 -11.98 -6.23 27.05
N ASP A 172 -11.99 -7.00 28.14
CA ASP A 172 -12.72 -6.68 29.35
C ASP A 172 -11.79 -6.85 30.55
N ASP A 173 -11.61 -5.78 31.32
CA ASP A 173 -10.72 -5.73 32.48
C ASP A 173 -11.51 -5.35 33.74
N LEU A 174 -11.35 -6.12 34.80
CA LEU A 174 -11.95 -5.87 36.12
C LEU A 174 -10.85 -5.63 37.16
N SER A 175 -10.99 -4.55 37.91
CA SER A 175 -10.17 -4.26 39.07
C SER A 175 -11.01 -4.23 40.34
N TYR A 176 -10.52 -4.91 41.38
CA TYR A 176 -11.16 -5.02 42.68
C TYR A 176 -10.19 -4.65 43.80
N VAL A 177 -10.57 -3.67 44.62
CA VAL A 177 -9.79 -3.22 45.78
C VAL A 177 -10.56 -3.52 47.06
N LYS A 178 -9.93 -4.28 47.97
CA LYS A 178 -10.48 -4.54 49.30
C LYS A 178 -9.39 -4.34 50.36
N GLY A 179 -9.50 -3.26 51.13
CA GLY A 179 -8.50 -2.91 52.14
C GLY A 179 -7.12 -2.70 51.50
N ARG A 180 -6.14 -3.53 51.87
CA ARG A 180 -4.76 -3.49 51.34
C ARG A 180 -4.54 -4.39 50.12
N HIS A 181 -5.59 -5.03 49.60
CA HIS A 181 -5.50 -5.98 48.48
C HIS A 181 -6.08 -5.39 47.18
N LEU A 182 -5.38 -5.60 46.08
CA LEU A 182 -5.80 -5.26 44.72
C LEU A 182 -5.75 -6.53 43.86
N LEU A 183 -6.88 -6.89 43.25
CA LEU A 183 -6.97 -7.94 42.26
C LEU A 183 -7.31 -7.31 40.90
N LYS A 184 -6.61 -7.73 39.84
CA LYS A 184 -6.95 -7.40 38.45
C LYS A 184 -7.07 -8.69 37.66
N VAL A 185 -8.15 -8.80 36.90
CA VAL A 185 -8.41 -9.91 35.99
C VAL A 185 -8.96 -9.36 34.69
N GLY A 186 -8.72 -10.04 33.58
CA GLY A 186 -9.24 -9.60 32.29
C GLY A 186 -9.14 -10.68 31.22
N ALA A 187 -9.80 -10.42 30.10
CA ALA A 187 -9.80 -11.28 28.93
C ALA A 187 -9.63 -10.44 27.65
N LEU A 188 -8.95 -11.03 26.66
CA LEU A 188 -8.76 -10.45 25.33
C LEU A 188 -9.20 -11.47 24.28
N ALA A 189 -10.01 -11.01 23.33
CA ALA A 189 -10.34 -11.73 22.10
C ALA A 189 -9.89 -10.89 20.91
N GLU A 190 -9.22 -11.53 19.96
CA GLU A 190 -8.73 -10.89 18.75
C GLU A 190 -9.07 -11.75 17.53
N HIS A 191 -9.30 -11.08 16.40
CA HIS A 191 -9.53 -11.75 15.13
C HIS A 191 -8.94 -10.93 14.00
N LEU A 192 -8.22 -11.61 13.11
CA LEU A 192 -7.64 -11.05 11.90
C LEU A 192 -8.14 -11.85 10.69
N ARG A 193 -8.58 -11.11 9.67
CA ARG A 193 -8.85 -11.65 8.33
C ARG A 193 -8.13 -10.80 7.30
N THR A 194 -7.31 -11.44 6.47
CA THR A 194 -6.59 -10.79 5.37
C THR A 194 -7.06 -11.36 4.04
N ASN A 195 -7.44 -10.45 3.14
CA ASN A 195 -7.70 -10.75 1.74
C ASN A 195 -6.51 -10.22 0.94
N LYS A 196 -5.76 -11.12 0.32
CA LYS A 196 -4.59 -10.77 -0.49
C LYS A 196 -4.78 -11.27 -1.91
N LEU A 197 -4.52 -10.40 -2.88
CA LEU A 197 -4.35 -10.75 -4.28
C LEU A 197 -2.93 -10.37 -4.69
N THR A 198 -2.23 -11.25 -5.39
CA THR A 198 -0.95 -10.96 -6.02
C THR A 198 -0.96 -11.66 -7.38
N ALA A 199 -0.65 -10.93 -8.44
CA ALA A 199 -0.48 -11.46 -9.80
C ALA A 199 0.82 -12.26 -9.93
#